data_AF-A0A179BH78-F1
#
_entry.id   AF-A0A179BH78-F1
#
_cell.length_a   1.000
_cell.length_b   1.000
_cell.length_c   1.000
_cell.angle_alpha   90.00
_cell.angle_beta   90.00
_cell.angle_gamma   90.00
#
_symmetry.space_group_name_H-M   'P 1'
#
loop_
_entity.id
_entity.type
_entity.pdbx_description
1 polymer ?
#
loop_
_entity_poly.entity_id
_entity_poly.type
_entity_poly.pdbx_seq_one_letter_code
_entity_poly.pdbx_strand_id
1 'polypeptide(L)'
;MVRGIWRNRVEAESTTLREALERYLVEVSPLKKSHKQESYRITDWKQRPIAQRYLASIRGKDVADTVREMQSEGKSARLLVVSSG
;
A
#
# COMPACT_ATOMS: atom_id res chain seq x y z
N MET A 1 21.05 14.95 4.76
CA MET A 1 20.94 14.83 6.22
C MET A 1 19.51 15.13 6.63
N VAL A 2 18.89 14.22 7.41
CA VAL A 2 17.57 14.31 8.10
C VAL A 2 16.36 14.51 7.15
N ARG A 3 15.33 13.66 7.17
CA ARG A 3 14.49 13.39 8.33
C ARG A 3 13.91 11.99 8.25
N GLY A 4 14.36 11.12 9.17
CA GLY A 4 13.50 10.06 9.66
C GLY A 4 12.23 10.72 10.18
N ILE A 5 11.20 10.74 9.36
CA ILE A 5 9.87 11.21 9.73
C ILE A 5 9.45 10.28 10.85
N TRP A 6 9.45 10.79 12.09
CA TRP A 6 8.84 10.12 13.22
C TRP A 6 7.34 10.10 12.94
N ARG A 7 6.88 9.06 12.23
CA ARG A 7 5.46 8.75 12.11
C ARG A 7 5.04 8.10 13.42
N ASN A 8 3.94 8.61 13.96
CA ASN A 8 3.31 8.17 15.20
C ASN A 8 3.30 6.63 15.27
N ARG A 9 4.17 6.03 16.09
CA ARG A 9 4.29 4.57 16.23
C ARG A 9 2.97 3.96 16.73
N VAL A 10 2.24 4.69 17.57
CA VAL A 10 0.94 4.27 18.13
C VAL A 10 -0.08 4.07 17.02
N GLU A 11 -0.14 5.00 16.06
CA GLU A 11 -1.07 4.88 14.93
C GLU A 11 -0.69 3.71 14.03
N ALA A 12 0.61 3.45 13.80
CA ALA A 12 1.05 2.30 13.01
C ALA A 12 0.83 0.95 13.71
N GLU A 13 0.79 0.93 15.04
CA GLU A 13 0.51 -0.26 15.86
C GLU A 13 -0.99 -0.60 15.91
N SER A 14 -1.88 0.39 15.78
CA SER A 14 -3.33 0.18 15.79
C SER A 14 -3.98 0.18 14.40
N THR A 15 -3.26 0.60 13.36
CA THR A 15 -3.81 0.74 11.99
C THR A 15 -3.36 -0.40 11.11
N THR A 16 -4.31 -1.08 10.49
CA THR A 16 -4.07 -2.08 9.45
C THR A 16 -3.69 -1.44 8.13
N LEU A 17 -3.01 -2.20 7.26
CA LEU A 17 -2.73 -1.73 5.91
C LEU A 17 -4.03 -1.40 5.14
N ARG A 18 -5.10 -2.17 5.35
CA ARG A 18 -6.42 -1.92 4.75
C ARG A 18 -6.96 -0.54 5.11
N GLU A 19 -6.99 -0.19 6.39
CA GLU A 19 -7.48 1.11 6.88
C GLU A 19 -6.63 2.26 6.34
N ALA A 20 -5.31 2.08 6.34
CA ALA A 20 -4.38 3.08 5.80
C ALA A 20 -4.62 3.34 4.29
N LEU A 21 -4.84 2.27 3.52
CA LEU A 21 -5.13 2.35 2.10
C LEU A 21 -6.53 2.95 1.81
N GLU A 22 -7.53 2.63 2.63
CA GLU A 22 -8.87 3.24 2.54
C GLU A 22 -8.81 4.74 2.78
N ARG A 23 -8.14 5.17 3.85
CA ARG A 23 -7.95 6.59 4.16
C ARG A 23 -7.19 7.30 3.03
N TYR A 24 -6.12 6.69 2.52
CA TYR A 24 -5.37 7.24 1.40
C TYR A 24 -6.23 7.40 0.13
N LEU A 25 -7.11 6.44 -0.15
CA LEU A 25 -8.02 6.50 -1.29
C LEU A 25 -9.03 7.65 -1.20
N VAL A 26 -9.44 8.03 0.01
CA VAL A 26 -10.40 9.12 0.24
C VAL A 26 -9.71 10.48 0.32
N GLU A 27 -8.59 10.57 1.01
CA GLU A 27 -7.95 11.86 1.33
C GLU A 27 -6.93 12.31 0.28
N VAL A 28 -6.22 11.38 -0.36
CA VAL A 28 -5.07 11.69 -1.22
C VAL A 28 -5.35 11.36 -2.67
N SER A 29 -5.87 10.15 -2.94
CA SER A 29 -6.03 9.68 -4.31
C SER A 29 -6.91 10.59 -5.19
N PRO A 30 -7.99 11.26 -4.73
CA PRO A 30 -8.84 12.10 -5.57
C PRO A 30 -8.12 13.36 -6.08
N LEU A 31 -7.06 13.78 -5.39
CA LEU A 31 -6.24 14.94 -5.77
C LEU A 31 -5.26 14.60 -6.89
N LYS A 32 -5.15 13.32 -7.30
CA LYS A 32 -4.20 12.86 -8.31
C LYS A 32 -4.89 12.57 -9.64
N LYS A 33 -4.23 12.97 -10.74
CA LYS A 33 -4.65 12.63 -12.12
C LYS A 33 -4.73 11.11 -12.35
N SER A 34 -3.95 10.33 -11.60
CA SER A 34 -3.91 8.86 -11.62
C SER A 34 -4.92 8.17 -10.70
N HIS A 35 -5.89 8.88 -10.11
CA HIS A 35 -6.85 8.34 -9.13
C HIS A 35 -7.43 6.97 -9.51
N LYS A 36 -7.93 6.83 -10.75
CA LYS A 36 -8.52 5.56 -11.22
C LYS A 36 -7.52 4.40 -11.20
N GLN A 37 -6.26 4.64 -11.57
CA GLN A 37 -5.25 3.58 -11.56
C GLN A 37 -4.81 3.23 -10.13
N GLU A 38 -4.70 4.23 -9.26
CA GLU A 38 -4.40 4.01 -7.85
C GLU A 38 -5.53 3.25 -7.15
N SER A 39 -6.80 3.53 -7.45
CA SER A 39 -7.94 2.82 -6.84
C SER A 39 -7.96 1.34 -7.19
N TYR A 40 -7.67 0.97 -8.44
CA TYR A 40 -7.56 -0.45 -8.83
C TYR A 40 -6.43 -1.17 -8.10
N ARG A 41 -5.24 -0.55 -8.01
CA ARG A 41 -4.10 -1.12 -7.29
C ARG A 41 -4.44 -1.29 -5.81
N ILE A 42 -4.95 -0.24 -5.17
CA ILE A 42 -5.34 -0.26 -3.76
C ILE A 42 -6.37 -1.35 -3.49
N THR A 43 -7.36 -1.51 -4.37
CA THR A 43 -8.37 -2.56 -4.25
C THR A 43 -7.74 -3.96 -4.31
N ASP A 44 -6.77 -4.19 -5.19
CA ASP A 44 -6.04 -5.46 -5.26
C ASP A 44 -5.29 -5.76 -3.96
N TRP A 45 -4.55 -4.77 -3.46
CA TRP A 45 -3.82 -4.89 -2.20
C TRP A 45 -4.75 -5.19 -1.03
N LYS A 46 -5.92 -4.54 -0.98
CA LYS A 46 -6.94 -4.72 0.08
C LYS A 46 -7.54 -6.13 0.12
N GLN A 47 -7.54 -6.87 -0.98
CA GLN A 47 -8.09 -8.22 -1.04
C GLN A 47 -7.11 -9.28 -0.50
N ARG A 48 -5.84 -8.92 -0.30
CA ARG A 48 -4.79 -9.86 0.09
C ARG A 48 -4.60 -9.96 1.60
N PRO A 49 -4.05 -11.07 2.11
CA PRO A 49 -3.82 -11.27 3.54
C PRO A 49 -2.98 -10.17 4.21
N ILE A 50 -2.06 -9.55 3.48
CA ILE A 50 -1.23 -8.45 3.99
C ILE A 50 -2.05 -7.22 4.40
N ALA A 51 -3.23 -7.00 3.81
CA ALA A 51 -4.10 -5.87 4.12
C ALA A 51 -4.62 -5.90 5.55
N GLN A 52 -4.83 -7.09 6.10
CA GLN A 52 -5.36 -7.27 7.46
C GLN A 52 -4.28 -7.11 8.53
N ARG A 53 -3.01 -7.00 8.14
CA ARG A 53 -1.91 -6.84 9.09
C ARG A 53 -1.76 -5.39 9.54
N TYR A 54 -1.45 -5.20 10.82
CA TYR A 54 -1.06 -3.90 11.35
C TYR A 54 0.20 -3.40 10.66
N LEU A 55 0.25 -2.11 10.32
CA LEU A 55 1.37 -1.50 9.62
C LEU A 55 2.71 -1.76 10.33
N ALA A 56 2.74 -1.69 11.66
CA ALA A 56 3.92 -1.97 12.47
C ALA A 56 4.40 -3.43 12.39
N SER A 57 3.52 -4.37 12.05
CA SER A 57 3.84 -5.80 11.93
C SER A 57 4.38 -6.20 10.54
N ILE A 58 4.14 -5.36 9.53
CA ILE A 58 4.52 -5.66 8.14
C ILE A 58 6.02 -5.48 7.96
N ARG A 59 6.69 -6.56 7.52
CA ARG A 59 8.11 -6.53 7.17
C ARG A 59 8.28 -6.50 5.66
N GLY A 60 9.48 -6.12 5.22
CA GLY A 60 9.84 -6.11 3.78
C GLY A 60 9.62 -7.46 3.09
N LYS A 61 9.80 -8.58 3.81
CA LYS A 61 9.51 -9.92 3.28
C LYS A 61 8.04 -10.12 2.93
N ASP A 62 7.12 -9.62 3.77
CA ASP A 62 5.68 -9.83 3.59
C ASP A 62 5.20 -9.08 2.34
N VAL A 63 5.76 -7.88 2.13
CA VAL A 63 5.54 -7.09 0.92
C VAL A 63 6.11 -7.79 -0.31
N ALA A 64 7.34 -8.32 -0.22
CA ALA A 64 7.97 -9.03 -1.33
C ALA A 64 7.21 -10.30 -1.72
N ASP A 65 6.69 -11.04 -0.74
CA ASP A 65 5.91 -12.26 -0.98
C ASP A 65 4.57 -11.93 -1.63
N THR A 66 3.89 -10.87 -1.16
CA THR A 66 2.68 -10.34 -1.81
C THR A 66 2.95 -9.95 -3.27
N VAL A 67 4.09 -9.30 -3.53
CA VAL A 67 4.48 -8.91 -4.90
C VAL A 67 4.78 -10.13 -5.78
N ARG A 68 5.44 -11.16 -5.24
CA ARG A 68 5.68 -12.41 -5.96
C ARG A 68 4.38 -13.13 -6.30
N GLU A 69 3.44 -13.17 -5.36
CA GLU A 69 2.09 -13.70 -5.58
C GLU A 69 1.40 -12.96 -6.74
N MET A 70 1.37 -11.62 -6.71
CA MET A 70 0.85 -10.79 -7.79
C MET A 70 1.51 -11.09 -9.15
N GLN A 71 2.83 -11.24 -9.17
CA GLN A 71 3.58 -11.56 -10.39
C GLN A 71 3.23 -12.96 -10.91
N SER A 72 3.03 -13.94 -10.03
CA SER A 72 2.62 -15.30 -10.42
C SER A 72 1.23 -15.35 -11.03
N GLU A 73 0.33 -14.44 -10.62
CA GLU A 73 -1.01 -14.26 -11.20
C GLU A 73 -0.98 -13.56 -12.58
N GLY A 74 0.20 -13.24 -13.11
CA GLY A 74 0.36 -12.54 -14.39
C GLY A 74 0.06 -11.03 -14.31
N LYS A 75 -0.06 -10.45 -13.12
CA LYS A 75 -0.24 -9.00 -12.97
C LYS A 75 1.07 -8.29 -13.31
N SER A 76 1.05 -7.52 -14.40
CA SER A 76 2.23 -6.84 -14.94
C SER A 76 2.86 -5.86 -13.94
N ALA A 77 4.20 -5.87 -13.85
CA ALA A 77 5.03 -5.00 -13.01
C ALA A 77 4.73 -3.50 -13.14
N ARG A 78 4.09 -3.06 -14.24
CA ARG A 78 3.63 -1.68 -14.44
C ARG A 78 2.61 -1.22 -13.38
N LEU A 79 1.92 -2.15 -12.72
CA LEU A 79 1.02 -1.87 -11.60
C LEU A 79 1.76 -1.67 -10.25
N LEU A 80 3.03 -2.08 -10.16
CA LEU A 80 3.79 -2.13 -8.91
C LEU A 80 4.72 -0.92 -8.70
N VAL A 81 5.09 -0.23 -9.77
CA VAL A 81 5.92 0.98 -9.69
C VAL A 81 5.00 2.20 -9.74
N VAL A 82 5.03 3.01 -8.69
CA VAL A 82 4.49 4.37 -8.71
C VAL A 82 5.33 5.13 -9.73
N SER A 83 4.76 5.33 -10.92
CA SER A 83 5.32 6.27 -11.89
C SER A 83 5.10 7.66 -11.31
N SER A 84 6.07 8.14 -10.55
CA SER A 84 6.22 9.56 -10.25
C SER A 84 6.51 10.26 -11.57
N GLY A 85 5.53 11.02 -12.04
CA GLY A 85 5.65 12.03 -13.09
C GLY A 85 5.04 13.32 -12.58
#